data_AF-A0A920I8J6-F1
#
_entry.id   AF-A0A920I8J6-F1
#
_cell.length_a   1.000
_cell.length_b   1.000
_cell.length_c   1.000
_cell.angle_alpha   90.00
_cell.angle_beta   90.00
_cell.angle_gamma   90.00
#
_symmetry.space_group_name_H-M   'P 1'
#
loop_
_entity.id
_entity.type
_entity.pdbx_description
1 polymer ?
#
loop_
_entity_poly.entity_id
_entity_poly.type
_entity_poly.pdbx_seq_one_letter_code
_entity_poly.pdbx_strand_id
1 'polypeptide(L)'
;MAARHLHGNADGLMDLQIGGSCSLPRATSLFPNVRGSLGAGVDYINANTGDLGGIDYIDVISGVDQLVADGLADPDRLGIGGYSYGGYLSSWAITQTTRFKAAVSGGIIADWVSFYGTTDIPHYLRVFLEAPPSLTNHWQEHDLQSTIQRR
;
A
#
# COMPACT_ATOMS: atom_id res chain seq x y z
N MET A 1 -20.49 -19.93 -18.72
CA MET A 1 -20.45 -18.46 -18.78
C MET A 1 -19.23 -17.99 -18.02
N ALA A 2 -18.34 -17.24 -18.65
CA ALA A 2 -17.02 -16.94 -18.13
C ALA A 2 -17.08 -15.90 -16.99
N ALA A 3 -16.64 -16.28 -15.79
CA ALA A 3 -16.37 -15.36 -14.70
C ALA A 3 -15.02 -14.68 -14.97
N ARG A 4 -15.08 -13.42 -15.38
CA ARG A 4 -13.92 -12.56 -15.60
C ARG A 4 -13.48 -12.03 -14.23
N HIS A 5 -12.41 -12.58 -13.67
CA HIS A 5 -11.78 -12.06 -12.45
C HIS A 5 -11.15 -10.69 -12.78
N LEU A 6 -11.70 -9.62 -12.22
CA LEU A 6 -11.11 -8.27 -12.25
C LEU A 6 -10.38 -8.08 -10.92
N HIS A 7 -9.04 -8.02 -10.97
CA HIS A 7 -8.21 -7.71 -9.81
C HIS A 7 -7.86 -6.23 -9.90
N GLY A 8 -8.38 -5.42 -8.98
CA GLY A 8 -8.20 -3.98 -9.03
C GLY A 8 -8.97 -3.29 -7.92
N ASN A 9 -8.57 -3.53 -6.68
CA ASN A 9 -8.60 -2.52 -5.62
C ASN A 9 -7.33 -2.61 -4.78
N ALA A 10 -7.28 -1.90 -3.65
CA ALA A 10 -6.33 -2.15 -2.56
C ALA A 10 -6.29 -3.64 -2.11
N ASP A 11 -7.14 -4.50 -2.68
CA ASP A 11 -7.04 -5.96 -2.80
C ASP A 11 -5.72 -6.48 -3.42
N GLY A 12 -4.85 -5.63 -3.95
CA GLY A 12 -3.54 -6.02 -4.48
C GLY A 12 -2.67 -6.63 -3.39
N LEU A 13 -2.75 -7.96 -3.26
CA LEU A 13 -1.93 -8.84 -2.40
C LEU A 13 -0.74 -8.11 -1.78
N MET A 14 -0.93 -7.60 -0.57
CA MET A 14 0.17 -7.10 0.24
C MET A 14 0.78 -8.31 0.94
N ASP A 15 1.83 -8.88 0.36
CA ASP A 15 2.63 -9.93 1.01
C ASP A 15 3.65 -9.27 1.94
N LEU A 16 3.22 -8.96 3.16
CA LEU A 16 4.13 -8.51 4.20
C LEU A 16 4.81 -9.73 4.82
N GLN A 17 6.01 -10.04 4.32
CA GLN A 17 6.91 -10.98 4.97
C GLN A 17 7.61 -10.33 6.17
N ILE A 18 7.06 -10.53 7.37
CA ILE A 18 7.75 -10.24 8.63
C ILE A 18 8.50 -11.54 9.08
N GLY A 19 9.49 -11.49 9.98
CA GLY A 19 10.11 -12.68 10.65
C GLY A 19 9.11 -13.52 11.53
N GLY A 20 9.14 -14.90 11.60
CA GLY A 20 8.19 -16.07 12.01
C GLY A 20 7.33 -17.13 11.05
N SER A 21 7.85 -18.11 10.22
CA SER A 21 7.78 -18.73 8.80
C SER A 21 7.31 -18.27 7.36
N CYS A 22 8.22 -18.06 6.37
CA CYS A 22 8.01 -18.23 4.90
C CYS A 22 8.69 -19.54 4.48
N SER A 23 8.02 -20.68 4.58
CA SER A 23 8.58 -22.04 4.33
C SER A 23 9.87 -22.42 5.09
N LEU A 24 10.52 -21.47 5.76
CA LEU A 24 11.57 -21.54 6.75
C LEU A 24 10.85 -21.48 8.09
N PRO A 25 11.15 -22.28 9.11
CA PRO A 25 10.33 -22.35 10.33
C PRO A 25 10.12 -21.05 11.16
N ARG A 26 10.56 -19.83 10.71
CA ARG A 26 10.53 -18.51 11.43
C ARG A 26 10.59 -17.11 10.60
N ALA A 27 9.84 -16.78 9.48
CA ALA A 27 9.00 -15.54 8.97
C ALA A 27 7.37 -15.28 9.19
N THR A 28 6.81 -14.40 10.08
CA THR A 28 5.38 -14.21 10.44
C THR A 28 4.77 -13.36 9.34
N SER A 29 3.62 -13.72 8.80
CA SER A 29 3.02 -12.96 7.71
C SER A 29 1.80 -12.16 8.16
N LEU A 30 1.75 -10.90 7.74
CA LEU A 30 0.60 -10.01 7.92
C LEU A 30 0.02 -9.68 6.54
N PHE A 31 -1.29 -9.90 6.39
CA PHE A 31 -2.03 -9.52 5.19
C PHE A 31 -3.19 -8.62 5.64
N PRO A 32 -2.93 -7.34 5.93
CA PRO A 32 -3.97 -6.48 6.47
C PRO A 32 -4.94 -6.14 5.34
N ASN A 33 -6.23 -6.30 5.60
CA ASN A 33 -7.23 -5.66 4.76
C ASN A 33 -7.23 -4.18 5.16
N VAL A 34 -6.70 -3.31 4.31
CA VAL A 34 -6.56 -1.88 4.58
C VAL A 34 -7.82 -1.13 4.15
N ARG A 35 -8.08 0.03 4.76
CA ARG A 35 -9.12 0.95 4.29
C ARG A 35 -8.90 1.28 2.82
N GLY A 36 -9.99 1.24 2.03
CA GLY A 36 -9.93 1.23 0.57
C GLY A 36 -10.19 -0.14 -0.07
N SER A 37 -10.03 -1.23 0.68
CA SER A 37 -10.29 -2.57 0.19
C SER A 37 -11.77 -2.95 0.22
N LEU A 38 -12.15 -3.94 -0.58
CA LEU A 38 -13.52 -4.41 -0.65
C LEU A 38 -13.93 -5.25 0.59
N GLY A 39 -15.24 -5.40 0.75
CA GLY A 39 -15.82 -6.39 1.68
C GLY A 39 -16.23 -5.86 3.06
N ALA A 40 -15.99 -4.58 3.36
CA ALA A 40 -16.31 -3.97 4.66
C ALA A 40 -17.27 -2.76 4.57
N GLY A 41 -18.03 -2.65 3.48
CA GLY A 41 -19.02 -1.60 3.27
C GLY A 41 -18.48 -0.38 2.50
N VAL A 42 -19.41 0.47 2.03
CA VAL A 42 -19.09 1.60 1.15
C VAL A 42 -18.18 2.62 1.81
N ASP A 43 -18.44 2.94 3.08
CA ASP A 43 -17.62 3.91 3.83
C ASP A 43 -16.17 3.42 3.96
N TYR A 44 -15.97 2.13 4.16
CA TYR A 44 -14.64 1.53 4.26
C TYR A 44 -13.90 1.52 2.92
N ILE A 45 -14.62 1.24 1.82
CA ILE A 45 -14.08 1.27 0.46
C ILE A 45 -13.67 2.69 0.06
N ASN A 46 -14.45 3.70 0.46
CA ASN A 46 -14.17 5.09 0.11
C ASN A 46 -13.21 5.77 1.09
N ALA A 47 -12.80 5.10 2.17
CA ALA A 47 -12.06 5.73 3.27
C ALA A 47 -10.68 6.27 2.87
N ASN A 48 -10.05 5.74 1.80
CA ASN A 48 -8.76 6.21 1.28
C ASN A 48 -8.88 6.98 -0.05
N THR A 49 -10.10 7.37 -0.44
CA THR A 49 -10.30 8.22 -1.62
C THR A 49 -9.65 9.58 -1.37
N GLY A 50 -8.79 10.02 -2.29
CA GLY A 50 -7.98 11.22 -2.11
C GLY A 50 -6.91 11.07 -1.02
N ASP A 51 -6.57 9.87 -0.56
CA ASP A 51 -5.57 9.66 0.49
C ASP A 51 -4.81 8.34 0.32
N LEU A 52 -4.46 8.01 -0.93
CA LEU A 52 -3.64 6.85 -1.25
C LEU A 52 -2.24 7.00 -0.62
N GLY A 53 -1.82 6.03 0.18
CA GLY A 53 -0.58 6.12 0.96
C GLY A 53 -0.73 6.86 2.30
N GLY A 54 -1.90 7.38 2.62
CA GLY A 54 -2.21 7.98 3.92
C GLY A 54 -2.82 6.96 4.86
N ILE A 55 -4.15 6.93 4.94
CA ILE A 55 -4.91 6.13 5.89
C ILE A 55 -4.67 4.62 5.77
N ASP A 56 -4.41 4.13 4.57
CA ASP A 56 -4.10 2.73 4.27
C ASP A 56 -2.67 2.35 4.69
N TYR A 57 -1.70 3.26 4.53
CA TYR A 57 -0.37 3.10 5.13
C TYR A 57 -0.43 3.01 6.66
N ILE A 58 -1.29 3.82 7.31
CA ILE A 58 -1.49 3.74 8.76
C ILE A 58 -2.04 2.38 9.17
N ASP A 59 -2.97 1.80 8.40
CA ASP A 59 -3.47 0.45 8.68
C ASP A 59 -2.36 -0.60 8.65
N VAL A 60 -1.47 -0.53 7.66
CA VAL A 60 -0.31 -1.43 7.56
C VAL A 60 0.61 -1.29 8.77
N ILE A 61 1.02 -0.08 9.12
CA ILE A 61 1.95 0.15 10.23
C ILE A 61 1.32 -0.22 11.57
N SER A 62 0.03 0.06 11.77
CA SER A 62 -0.67 -0.31 12.99
C SER A 62 -0.73 -1.83 13.19
N GLY A 63 -0.92 -2.59 12.10
CA GLY A 63 -0.87 -4.06 12.15
C GLY A 63 0.53 -4.58 12.48
N VAL A 64 1.58 -3.96 11.92
CA VAL A 64 2.98 -4.30 12.27
C VAL A 64 3.25 -4.01 13.75
N ASP A 65 2.86 -2.84 14.23
CA ASP A 65 3.07 -2.41 15.61
C ASP A 65 2.35 -3.36 16.59
N GLN A 66 1.14 -3.82 16.24
CA GLN A 66 0.42 -4.80 17.02
C GLN A 66 1.15 -6.16 17.08
N LEU A 67 1.65 -6.67 15.95
CA LEU A 67 2.42 -7.93 15.93
C LEU A 67 3.71 -7.85 16.73
N VAL A 68 4.39 -6.70 16.71
CA VAL A 68 5.58 -6.45 17.54
C VAL A 68 5.20 -6.42 19.01
N ALA A 69 4.12 -5.72 19.37
CA ALA A 69 3.63 -5.64 20.75
C ALA A 69 3.23 -7.00 21.32
N ASP A 70 2.63 -7.86 20.49
CA ASP A 70 2.23 -9.22 20.85
C ASP A 70 3.42 -10.20 20.90
N GLY A 71 4.63 -9.76 20.55
CA GLY A 71 5.84 -10.59 20.50
C GLY A 71 5.84 -11.60 19.34
N LEU A 72 4.96 -11.40 18.35
CA LEU A 72 4.83 -12.23 17.15
C LEU A 72 5.79 -11.80 16.03
N ALA A 73 6.32 -10.58 16.10
CA ALA A 73 7.27 -10.02 15.17
C ALA A 73 8.49 -9.42 15.90
N ASP A 74 9.68 -9.66 15.36
CA ASP A 74 10.93 -9.03 15.83
C ASP A 74 11.10 -7.67 15.12
N PRO A 75 11.12 -6.54 15.87
CA PRO A 75 11.23 -5.19 15.29
C PRO A 75 12.53 -4.96 14.52
N ASP A 76 13.58 -5.74 14.76
CA ASP A 76 14.85 -5.64 14.04
C ASP A 76 14.89 -6.52 12.77
N ARG A 77 13.84 -7.32 12.52
CA ARG A 77 13.75 -8.27 11.41
C ARG A 77 12.45 -8.15 10.63
N LEU A 78 12.06 -6.92 10.33
CA LEU A 78 10.87 -6.59 9.54
C LEU A 78 11.20 -6.52 8.04
N GLY A 79 10.35 -7.13 7.21
CA GLY A 79 10.34 -6.97 5.76
C GLY A 79 8.97 -6.48 5.29
N ILE A 80 8.94 -5.84 4.12
CA ILE A 80 7.70 -5.40 3.46
C ILE A 80 7.66 -5.83 2.00
N GLY A 81 6.48 -6.21 1.51
CA GLY A 81 6.34 -6.60 0.12
C GLY A 81 4.91 -6.50 -0.39
N GLY A 82 4.81 -6.39 -1.71
CA GLY A 82 3.52 -6.35 -2.39
C GLY A 82 3.64 -6.21 -3.90
N TYR A 83 2.53 -6.48 -4.57
CA TYR A 83 2.40 -6.34 -6.02
C TYR A 83 1.34 -5.30 -6.40
N SER A 84 1.50 -4.62 -7.54
CA SER A 84 0.55 -3.60 -8.01
C SER A 84 0.42 -2.44 -7.00
N TYR A 85 -0.79 -2.16 -6.49
CA TYR A 85 -0.99 -1.18 -5.43
C TYR A 85 -0.20 -1.52 -4.15
N GLY A 86 -0.10 -2.81 -3.80
CA GLY A 86 0.76 -3.25 -2.70
C GLY A 86 2.25 -2.98 -2.97
N GLY A 87 2.67 -2.93 -4.24
CA GLY A 87 4.01 -2.49 -4.64
C GLY A 87 4.21 -0.99 -4.47
N TYR A 88 3.19 -0.18 -4.76
CA TYR A 88 3.19 1.25 -4.43
C TYR A 88 3.29 1.46 -2.92
N LEU A 89 2.42 0.84 -2.12
CA LEU A 89 2.44 0.97 -0.66
C LEU A 89 3.74 0.46 -0.03
N SER A 90 4.34 -0.60 -0.57
CA SER A 90 5.64 -1.11 -0.08
C SER A 90 6.76 -0.10 -0.31
N SER A 91 6.81 0.50 -1.50
CA SER A 91 7.79 1.54 -1.84
C SER A 91 7.53 2.85 -1.10
N TRP A 92 6.25 3.20 -0.90
CA TRP A 92 5.86 4.35 -0.10
C TRP A 92 6.26 4.17 1.37
N ALA A 93 5.97 3.01 1.96
CA ALA A 93 6.25 2.76 3.36
C ALA A 93 7.74 2.95 3.73
N ILE A 94 8.66 2.51 2.87
CA ILE A 94 10.10 2.69 3.11
C ILE A 94 10.60 4.13 2.93
N THR A 95 9.83 5.03 2.30
CA THR A 95 10.14 6.47 2.31
C THR A 95 9.68 7.14 3.60
N GLN A 96 8.66 6.57 4.27
CA GLN A 96 8.08 7.09 5.50
C GLN A 96 8.76 6.57 6.78
N THR A 97 9.44 5.43 6.73
CA THR A 97 10.07 4.82 7.91
C THR A 97 11.30 3.97 7.59
N THR A 98 12.19 3.81 8.57
CA THR A 98 13.43 3.00 8.47
C THR A 98 13.34 1.63 9.14
N ARG A 99 12.13 1.24 9.61
CA ARG A 99 11.89 0.00 10.36
C ARG A 99 12.14 -1.27 9.53
N PHE A 100 11.83 -1.24 8.24
CA PHE A 100 11.96 -2.39 7.35
C PHE A 100 13.41 -2.58 6.87
N LYS A 101 13.93 -3.80 6.96
CA LYS A 101 15.29 -4.16 6.53
C LYS A 101 15.36 -4.60 5.06
N ALA A 102 14.22 -4.98 4.50
CA ALA A 102 14.06 -5.35 3.11
C ALA A 102 12.68 -4.94 2.61
N ALA A 103 12.60 -4.55 1.33
CA ALA A 103 11.36 -4.25 0.64
C ALA A 103 11.33 -4.90 -0.74
N VAL A 104 10.20 -5.50 -1.11
CA VAL A 104 9.98 -6.11 -2.42
C VAL A 104 8.74 -5.50 -3.06
N SER A 105 8.95 -4.69 -4.10
CA SER A 105 7.85 -4.03 -4.82
C SER A 105 7.75 -4.58 -6.25
N GLY A 106 6.70 -5.36 -6.52
CA GLY A 106 6.42 -5.92 -7.85
C GLY A 106 5.32 -5.15 -8.59
N GLY A 107 5.41 -5.02 -9.91
CA GLY A 107 4.36 -4.38 -10.72
C GLY A 107 3.98 -2.98 -10.24
N ILE A 108 4.96 -2.24 -9.73
CA ILE A 108 4.80 -1.00 -8.97
C ILE A 108 4.10 0.12 -9.77
N ILE A 109 3.26 0.89 -9.08
CA ILE A 109 2.83 2.21 -9.53
C ILE A 109 3.81 3.23 -8.92
N ALA A 110 4.79 3.67 -9.69
CA ALA A 110 5.84 4.59 -9.21
C ALA A 110 5.52 6.06 -9.46
N ASP A 111 4.63 6.35 -10.40
CA ASP A 111 4.19 7.71 -10.74
C ASP A 111 2.73 7.66 -11.22
N TRP A 112 1.86 8.35 -10.49
CA TRP A 112 0.41 8.35 -10.74
C TRP A 112 0.03 9.04 -12.05
N VAL A 113 0.80 10.05 -12.48
CA VAL A 113 0.56 10.77 -13.74
C VAL A 113 0.79 9.84 -14.93
N SER A 114 1.95 9.18 -14.96
CA SER A 114 2.32 8.22 -15.99
C SER A 114 1.38 7.01 -15.99
N PHE A 115 1.01 6.51 -14.81
CA PHE A 115 0.08 5.39 -14.70
C PHE A 115 -1.30 5.75 -15.24
N TYR A 116 -1.83 6.94 -14.91
CA TYR A 116 -3.10 7.41 -15.46
C TYR A 116 -3.11 7.52 -16.99
N GLY A 117 -2.00 7.97 -17.59
CA GLY A 117 -1.87 8.10 -19.05
C GLY A 117 -1.71 6.77 -19.79
N THR A 118 -1.34 5.69 -19.10
CA THR A 118 -0.95 4.41 -19.73
C THR A 118 -1.79 3.20 -19.29
N THR A 119 -2.60 3.36 -18.24
CA THR A 119 -3.42 2.28 -17.71
C THR A 119 -4.62 1.94 -18.61
N ASP A 120 -5.06 0.68 -18.55
CA ASP A 120 -6.32 0.20 -19.12
C ASP A 120 -7.52 0.41 -18.17
N ILE A 121 -7.29 0.93 -16.96
CA ILE A 121 -8.33 1.24 -15.95
C ILE A 121 -8.39 2.74 -15.55
N PRO A 122 -8.44 3.70 -16.49
CA PRO A 122 -8.34 5.13 -16.18
C PRO A 122 -9.54 5.66 -15.37
N HIS A 123 -10.73 5.07 -15.55
CA HIS A 123 -11.92 5.44 -14.78
C HIS A 123 -11.78 5.09 -13.31
N TYR A 124 -11.10 3.99 -13.01
CA TYR A 124 -10.83 3.54 -11.64
C TYR A 124 -9.97 4.57 -10.91
N LEU A 125 -8.86 4.99 -11.53
CA LEU A 125 -7.97 6.01 -10.97
C LEU A 125 -8.67 7.35 -10.71
N ARG A 126 -9.60 7.77 -11.58
CA ARG A 126 -10.33 9.02 -11.39
C ARG A 126 -11.17 9.04 -10.11
N VAL A 127 -11.68 7.88 -9.69
CA VAL A 127 -12.46 7.78 -8.44
C VAL A 127 -11.54 7.96 -7.24
N PHE A 128 -10.40 7.27 -7.20
CA PHE A 128 -9.50 7.31 -6.04
C PHE A 128 -8.64 8.57 -5.96
N LEU A 129 -8.32 9.20 -7.09
CA LEU A 129 -7.53 10.43 -7.13
C LEU A 129 -8.38 11.70 -7.09
N GLU A 130 -9.71 11.57 -7.09
CA GLU A 130 -10.76 12.62 -7.15
C GLU A 130 -10.70 13.57 -8.37
N ALA A 131 -9.58 13.59 -9.10
CA ALA A 131 -9.36 14.36 -10.31
C ALA A 131 -8.34 13.65 -11.22
N PRO A 132 -8.34 13.92 -12.54
CA PRO A 132 -7.24 13.48 -13.41
C PRO A 132 -5.92 14.01 -12.85
N PRO A 133 -4.90 13.17 -12.63
CA PRO A 133 -3.60 13.64 -12.17
C PRO A 133 -3.02 14.59 -13.22
N SER A 134 -2.86 15.86 -12.85
CA SER A 134 -2.16 16.87 -13.64
C SER A 134 -0.79 17.13 -13.04
N LEU A 135 0.14 17.68 -13.82
CA LEU A 135 1.46 18.13 -13.36
C LEU A 135 1.41 19.21 -12.26
N THR A 136 0.20 19.69 -11.93
CA THR A 136 -0.09 20.78 -10.99
C THR A 136 -1.00 20.37 -9.84
N ASN A 137 -1.40 19.09 -9.74
CA ASN A 137 -2.26 18.65 -8.64
C ASN A 137 -1.45 18.44 -7.36
N HIS A 138 -2.07 18.82 -6.24
CA HIS A 138 -1.54 18.91 -4.87
C HIS A 138 -0.93 17.60 -4.30
N TRP A 139 -1.10 16.46 -4.98
CA TRP A 139 -0.60 15.15 -4.57
C TRP A 139 0.92 15.02 -4.67
N GLN A 140 1.54 15.53 -5.75
CA GLN A 140 3.01 15.56 -5.85
C GLN A 140 3.62 16.47 -4.77
N GLU A 141 2.94 17.56 -4.40
CA GLU A 141 3.40 18.43 -3.32
C GLU A 141 3.20 17.78 -1.94
N HIS A 142 2.13 17.02 -1.71
CA HIS A 142 1.96 16.26 -0.47
C HIS A 142 3.02 15.15 -0.34
N ASP A 143 3.33 14.45 -1.44
CA ASP A 143 4.38 13.43 -1.51
C ASP A 143 5.78 14.02 -1.29
N LEU A 144 6.08 15.19 -1.88
CA LEU A 144 7.38 15.85 -1.72
C LEU A 144 7.53 16.58 -0.38
N GLN A 145 6.49 17.30 0.09
CA GLN A 145 6.57 18.07 1.33
C GLN A 145 6.48 17.20 2.58
N SER A 146 5.69 16.11 2.59
CA SER A 146 5.69 15.16 3.71
C SER A 146 7.05 14.46 3.88
N THR A 147 7.74 14.20 2.76
CA THR A 147 9.08 13.58 2.72
C THR A 147 10.20 14.55 3.15
N ILE A 148 10.05 15.86 2.88
CA ILE A 148 11.04 16.89 3.24
C ILE A 148 10.87 17.40 4.68
N GLN A 149 9.64 17.51 5.19
CA GLN A 149 9.36 18.08 6.53
C GLN A 149 9.57 17.08 7.69
N ARG A 150 9.84 15.80 7.43
CA ARG A 150 10.06 14.76 8.46
C ARG A 150 11.53 14.32 8.61
N ARG A 151 12.49 15.13 8.13
CA ARG A 151 13.92 14.94 8.36
C ARG A 151 14.46 15.87 9.44
#